data_AF-A0A523XMB7-F1
#
_entry.id   AF-A0A523XMB7-F1
#
_cell.length_a   1.000
_cell.length_b   1.000
_cell.length_c   1.000
_cell.angle_alpha   90.00
_cell.angle_beta   90.00
_cell.angle_gamma   90.00
#
_symmetry.space_group_name_H-M   'P 1'
#
loop_
_entity.id
_entity.type
_entity.pdbx_description
1 polymer ?
#
loop_
_entity_poly.entity_id
_entity_poly.type
_entity_poly.pdbx_seq_one_letter_code
_entity_poly.pdbx_strand_id
1 'polypeptide(L)'
;SYPLETVILDGSNIAWEEKNNSNKPQINNIEAMINRLSRANFKKIITVADAALRYQIDEQKRLDSLVREGAMKMLPARVDGDKFILRIAEEENAMIVSNDMFKEFRESTPWIDERRIPYTILDGEVYLHPTSVLPSVEIGSRENKERKENDNTFEN
;
A
#
# COMPACT_ATOMS: atom_id res chain seq x y z
N SER A 1 13.30 -1.65 -6.67
CA SER A 1 13.36 -2.24 -5.31
C SER A 1 12.72 -1.27 -4.34
N TYR A 2 12.05 -1.76 -3.30
CA TYR A 2 11.49 -0.90 -2.26
C TYR A 2 12.60 -0.43 -1.30
N PRO A 3 12.50 0.78 -0.73
CA PRO A 3 13.57 1.37 0.08
C PRO A 3 13.74 0.72 1.46
N LEU A 4 12.74 -0.03 1.94
CA LEU A 4 12.71 -0.63 3.27
C LEU A 4 12.62 -2.16 3.19
N GLU A 5 13.21 -2.84 4.16
CA GLU A 5 13.30 -4.31 4.20
C GLU A 5 12.10 -4.98 4.91
N THR A 6 11.29 -4.20 5.62
CA THR A 6 10.06 -4.64 6.27
C THR A 6 8.86 -4.13 5.49
N VAL A 7 7.81 -4.95 5.39
CA VAL A 7 6.52 -4.56 4.82
C VAL A 7 5.37 -5.01 5.73
N ILE A 8 4.40 -4.12 5.91
CA ILE A 8 3.14 -4.38 6.60
C ILE A 8 2.02 -4.45 5.57
N LEU A 9 1.18 -5.45 5.68
CA LEU A 9 0.03 -5.67 4.82
C LEU A 9 -1.24 -5.31 5.57
N ASP A 10 -2.02 -4.43 4.98
CA ASP A 10 -3.38 -4.15 5.39
C ASP A 10 -4.30 -5.27 4.88
N GLY A 11 -4.39 -6.33 5.68
CA GLY A 11 -5.14 -7.54 5.35
C GLY A 11 -6.63 -7.29 5.20
N SER A 12 -7.21 -6.30 5.89
CA SER A 12 -8.60 -5.88 5.68
C SER A 12 -8.76 -5.32 4.27
N ASN A 13 -7.95 -4.33 3.90
CA ASN A 13 -8.00 -3.68 2.58
C ASN A 13 -7.75 -4.69 1.45
N ILE A 14 -6.75 -5.56 1.60
CA ILE A 14 -6.41 -6.62 0.65
C ILE A 14 -7.57 -7.60 0.46
N ALA A 15 -8.17 -8.07 1.55
CA ALA A 15 -9.28 -9.02 1.45
C ALA A 15 -10.48 -8.42 0.69
N TRP A 16 -10.69 -7.11 0.78
CA TRP A 16 -11.83 -6.40 0.19
C TRP A 16 -11.66 -5.97 -1.26
N GLU A 17 -10.46 -6.10 -1.85
CA GLU A 17 -10.16 -5.62 -3.21
C GLU A 17 -11.02 -6.32 -4.28
N GLU A 18 -10.80 -7.63 -4.48
CA GLU A 18 -11.70 -8.47 -5.27
C GLU A 18 -12.71 -9.15 -4.34
N LYS A 19 -13.97 -9.15 -4.75
CA LYS A 19 -15.06 -9.74 -3.98
C LYS A 19 -15.63 -10.91 -4.73
N ASN A 20 -16.05 -11.93 -4.00
CA ASN A 20 -16.74 -13.04 -4.62
C ASN A 20 -18.15 -12.64 -5.10
N ASN A 21 -18.84 -13.57 -5.77
CA ASN A 21 -20.21 -13.37 -6.27
C ASN A 21 -21.24 -13.02 -5.19
N SER A 22 -20.91 -13.22 -3.90
CA SER A 22 -21.74 -12.84 -2.75
C SER A 22 -21.33 -11.50 -2.13
N ASN A 23 -20.49 -10.70 -2.80
CA ASN A 23 -19.97 -9.42 -2.32
C ASN A 23 -19.21 -9.52 -0.99
N LYS A 24 -18.54 -10.66 -0.74
CA LYS A 24 -17.70 -10.89 0.44
C LYS A 24 -16.22 -10.70 0.13
N PRO A 25 -15.42 -10.22 1.10
CA PRO A 25 -13.97 -10.22 0.98
C PRO A 25 -13.44 -11.65 0.90
N GLN A 26 -12.32 -11.83 0.20
CA GLN A 26 -11.81 -13.14 -0.17
C GLN A 26 -10.48 -13.44 0.51
N ILE A 27 -10.36 -14.64 1.08
CA ILE A 27 -9.10 -15.08 1.68
C ILE A 27 -7.98 -15.20 0.64
N ASN A 28 -8.34 -15.56 -0.59
CA ASN A 28 -7.42 -15.74 -1.70
C ASN A 28 -6.65 -14.44 -2.03
N ASN A 29 -7.25 -13.27 -1.85
CA ASN A 29 -6.58 -11.99 -2.08
C ASN A 29 -5.38 -11.82 -1.14
N ILE A 30 -5.56 -12.17 0.14
CA ILE A 30 -4.52 -12.11 1.16
C ILE A 30 -3.41 -13.11 0.83
N GLU A 31 -3.75 -14.35 0.51
CA GLU A 31 -2.78 -15.39 0.18
C GLU A 31 -1.99 -15.05 -1.08
N ALA A 32 -2.66 -14.52 -2.11
CA ALA A 32 -2.02 -14.04 -3.33
C ALA A 32 -1.03 -12.91 -3.04
N MET A 33 -1.40 -11.97 -2.16
CA MET A 33 -0.50 -10.88 -1.74
C MET A 33 0.72 -11.41 -0.98
N ILE A 34 0.53 -12.30 0.00
CA ILE A 34 1.63 -12.93 0.75
C ILE A 34 2.56 -13.68 -0.21
N ASN A 35 2.02 -14.45 -1.14
CA ASN A 35 2.78 -15.18 -2.17
C ASN A 35 3.49 -14.26 -3.16
N ARG A 36 2.91 -13.09 -3.47
CA ARG A 36 3.55 -12.07 -4.32
C ARG A 36 4.74 -11.43 -3.62
N LEU A 37 4.64 -11.19 -2.32
CA LEU A 37 5.67 -10.51 -1.53
C LEU A 37 6.76 -11.44 -1.01
N SER A 38 6.48 -12.74 -0.83
CA SER A 38 7.53 -13.74 -0.55
C SER A 38 8.55 -13.87 -1.69
N ARG A 39 8.16 -13.48 -2.91
CA ARG A 39 9.02 -13.37 -4.09
C ARG A 39 9.72 -12.00 -4.22
N ALA A 40 9.37 -11.04 -3.36
CA ALA A 40 10.04 -9.74 -3.29
C ALA A 40 11.16 -9.77 -2.23
N ASN A 41 12.06 -8.79 -2.28
CA ASN A 41 13.25 -8.75 -1.41
C ASN A 41 12.95 -8.17 -0.01
N PHE A 42 11.80 -8.50 0.58
CA PHE A 42 11.47 -8.12 1.95
C PHE A 42 12.00 -9.18 2.93
N LYS A 43 12.67 -8.73 4.00
CA LYS A 43 13.16 -9.60 5.07
C LYS A 43 12.07 -9.93 6.10
N LYS A 44 11.08 -9.04 6.27
CA LYS A 44 10.00 -9.19 7.24
C LYS A 44 8.68 -8.77 6.60
N ILE A 45 7.68 -9.65 6.68
CA ILE A 45 6.31 -9.41 6.20
C ILE A 45 5.39 -9.53 7.41
N ILE A 46 4.60 -8.49 7.68
CA ILE A 46 3.65 -8.46 8.80
C ILE A 46 2.25 -8.22 8.24
N THR A 47 1.38 -9.22 8.27
CA THR A 47 -0.02 -9.06 7.84
C THR A 47 -0.91 -8.74 9.03
N VAL A 48 -1.65 -7.64 8.98
CA VAL A 48 -2.56 -7.18 10.04
C VAL A 48 -3.95 -6.98 9.46
N ALA A 49 -4.99 -7.47 10.14
CA ALA A 49 -6.38 -7.26 9.73
C ALA A 49 -7.27 -6.90 10.92
N ASP A 50 -8.33 -6.13 10.66
CA ASP A 50 -9.31 -5.73 11.66
C ASP A 50 -10.11 -6.91 12.19
N ALA A 51 -10.55 -6.81 13.45
CA ALA A 51 -11.41 -7.80 14.07
C ALA A 51 -12.68 -8.10 13.26
N ALA A 52 -13.20 -7.11 12.52
CA ALA A 52 -14.41 -7.23 11.72
C ALA A 52 -14.27 -8.21 10.55
N LEU A 53 -13.06 -8.33 9.98
CA LEU A 53 -12.82 -9.18 8.81
C LEU A 53 -13.22 -10.64 9.06
N ARG A 54 -13.02 -11.12 10.30
CA ARG A 54 -13.35 -12.50 10.72
C ARG A 54 -14.80 -12.89 10.42
N TYR A 55 -15.73 -11.95 10.52
CA TYR A 55 -17.16 -12.20 10.32
C TYR A 55 -17.63 -11.91 8.88
N GLN A 56 -16.78 -11.31 8.06
CA GLN A 56 -17.11 -10.86 6.70
C GLN A 56 -16.54 -11.80 5.64
N ILE A 57 -15.35 -12.34 5.88
CA ILE A 57 -14.58 -13.18 4.95
C ILE A 57 -15.37 -14.41 4.46
N ASP A 58 -15.11 -14.81 3.23
CA ASP A 58 -15.69 -16.01 2.63
C ASP A 58 -15.26 -17.32 3.31
N GLU A 59 -13.98 -17.44 3.68
CA GLU A 59 -13.39 -18.66 4.24
C GLU A 59 -12.81 -18.45 5.65
N GLN A 60 -13.69 -18.30 6.64
CA GLN A 60 -13.30 -18.03 8.03
C GLN A 60 -12.34 -19.10 8.61
N LYS A 61 -12.54 -20.38 8.27
CA LYS A 61 -11.65 -21.46 8.74
C LYS A 61 -10.22 -21.30 8.21
N ARG A 62 -10.07 -20.81 6.98
CA ARG A 62 -8.76 -20.56 6.38
C ARG A 62 -8.09 -19.35 7.02
N LEU A 63 -8.85 -18.28 7.25
CA LEU A 63 -8.39 -17.12 8.03
C LEU A 63 -7.84 -17.54 9.40
N ASP A 64 -8.60 -18.33 10.17
CA ASP A 64 -8.16 -18.80 11.50
C ASP A 64 -6.89 -19.67 11.43
N SER A 65 -6.68 -20.38 10.32
CA SER A 65 -5.46 -21.16 10.09
C SER A 65 -4.26 -20.26 9.84
N LEU A 66 -4.38 -19.24 8.97
CA LEU A 66 -3.32 -18.25 8.72
C LEU A 66 -2.91 -17.52 10.01
N VAL A 67 -3.87 -17.21 10.87
CA VAL A 67 -3.60 -16.59 12.17
C VAL A 67 -2.81 -17.52 13.10
N ARG A 68 -3.18 -18.80 13.15
CA ARG A 68 -2.51 -19.82 13.96
C ARG A 68 -1.09 -20.11 13.47
N GLU A 69 -0.90 -20.12 12.16
CA GLU A 69 0.40 -20.30 11.49
C GLU A 69 1.32 -19.07 11.66
N GLY A 70 0.78 -17.95 12.17
CA GLY A 70 1.53 -16.71 12.36
C GLY A 70 1.69 -15.88 11.08
N ALA A 71 1.08 -16.30 9.97
CA ALA A 71 1.09 -15.57 8.70
C ALA A 71 0.25 -14.28 8.74
N MET A 72 -0.67 -14.17 9.71
CA MET A 72 -1.51 -12.99 9.94
C MET A 72 -1.75 -12.73 11.43
N LYS A 73 -1.95 -11.46 11.78
CA LYS A 73 -2.47 -11.02 13.08
C LYS A 73 -3.83 -10.35 12.92
N MET A 74 -4.80 -10.83 13.69
CA MET A 74 -6.10 -10.16 13.85
C MET A 74 -5.99 -9.16 14.99
N LEU A 75 -6.39 -7.92 14.76
CA LEU A 75 -6.46 -6.92 15.81
C LEU A 75 -7.57 -7.23 16.81
N PRO A 76 -7.42 -6.82 18.08
CA PRO A 76 -8.51 -6.84 19.04
C PRO A 76 -9.69 -5.97 18.57
N ALA A 77 -10.89 -6.31 19.03
CA ALA A 77 -12.04 -5.46 18.79
C ALA A 77 -11.81 -4.05 19.37
N ARG A 78 -12.35 -3.03 18.69
CA ARG A 78 -12.23 -1.60 19.06
C ARG A 78 -10.83 -0.99 18.91
N VAL A 79 -9.85 -1.75 18.42
CA VAL A 79 -8.59 -1.17 17.94
C VAL A 79 -8.84 -0.61 16.54
N ASP A 80 -8.37 0.61 16.33
CA ASP A 80 -8.39 1.29 15.04
C ASP A 80 -7.25 0.73 14.17
N GLY A 81 -7.62 0.02 13.09
CA GLY A 81 -6.70 -0.66 12.20
C GLY A 81 -5.71 0.27 11.54
N ASP A 82 -6.20 1.39 11.00
CA ASP A 82 -5.39 2.38 10.31
C ASP A 82 -4.34 2.98 11.27
N LYS A 83 -4.76 3.41 12.46
CA LYS A 83 -3.84 3.93 13.48
C LYS A 83 -2.79 2.89 13.88
N PHE A 84 -3.18 1.62 14.00
CA PHE A 84 -2.25 0.56 14.38
C PHE A 84 -1.21 0.30 13.28
N ILE A 85 -1.66 0.20 12.02
CA ILE A 85 -0.79 -0.03 10.85
C ILE A 85 0.20 1.13 10.69
N LEU A 86 -0.26 2.38 10.80
CA LEU A 86 0.60 3.55 10.69
C LEU A 86 1.64 3.58 11.81
N ARG A 87 1.23 3.33 13.06
CA ARG A 87 2.14 3.29 14.20
C ARG A 87 3.22 2.21 14.04
N ILE A 88 2.81 0.97 13.74
CA ILE A 88 3.77 -0.14 13.64
C ILE A 88 4.68 0.03 12.41
N ALA A 89 4.22 0.67 11.34
CA ALA A 89 5.06 1.00 10.19
C ALA A 89 6.14 2.04 10.50
N GLU A 90 5.82 3.01 11.35
CA GLU A 90 6.80 3.97 11.85
C GLU A 90 7.81 3.30 12.79
N GLU A 91 7.34 2.53 13.77
CA GLU A 91 8.17 1.82 14.75
C GLU A 91 9.12 0.80 14.10
N GLU A 92 8.66 0.07 13.08
CA GLU A 92 9.43 -0.98 12.39
C GLU A 92 10.16 -0.47 11.15
N ASN A 93 10.06 0.82 10.84
CA ASN A 93 10.57 1.44 9.62
C ASN A 93 10.20 0.61 8.36
N ALA A 94 8.91 0.46 8.12
CA ALA A 94 8.35 -0.47 7.13
C ALA A 94 7.58 0.23 6.00
N MET A 95 7.51 -0.46 4.86
CA MET A 95 6.54 -0.15 3.80
C MET A 95 5.14 -0.60 4.24
N ILE A 96 4.10 0.00 3.66
CA ILE A 96 2.69 -0.40 3.87
C ILE A 96 2.08 -0.78 2.52
N VAL A 97 1.46 -1.95 2.42
CA VAL A 97 0.63 -2.32 1.27
C VAL A 97 -0.82 -2.05 1.63
N SER A 98 -1.39 -1.01 1.04
CA SER A 98 -2.81 -0.61 1.19
C SER A 98 -3.20 0.34 0.06
N ASN A 99 -4.44 0.23 -0.42
CA ASN A 99 -5.06 1.19 -1.31
C ASN A 99 -5.67 2.39 -0.58
N ASP A 100 -5.77 2.35 0.76
CA ASP A 100 -6.18 3.53 1.54
C ASP A 100 -5.13 4.64 1.49
N MET A 101 -5.57 5.88 1.34
CA MET A 101 -4.70 7.06 1.32
C MET A 101 -4.38 7.62 2.72
N PHE A 102 -4.98 7.06 3.78
CA PHE A 102 -4.83 7.47 5.18
C PHE A 102 -5.05 8.98 5.37
N LYS A 103 -6.05 9.55 4.69
CA LYS A 103 -6.24 11.01 4.59
C LYS A 103 -6.36 11.69 5.96
N GLU A 104 -7.02 11.02 6.90
CA GLU A 104 -7.24 11.53 8.26
C GLU A 104 -5.96 11.62 9.10
N PHE A 105 -4.91 10.88 8.72
CA PHE A 105 -3.65 10.78 9.46
C PHE A 105 -2.49 11.50 8.78
N ARG A 106 -2.74 12.19 7.66
CA ARG A 106 -1.72 12.86 6.83
C ARG A 106 -0.83 13.82 7.62
N GLU A 107 -1.41 14.60 8.52
CA GLU A 107 -0.65 15.56 9.35
C GLU A 107 0.34 14.86 10.28
N SER A 108 -0.06 13.71 10.85
CA SER A 108 0.80 12.90 11.73
C SER A 108 1.70 11.91 10.99
N THR A 109 1.45 11.66 9.70
CA THR A 109 2.19 10.68 8.89
C THR A 109 2.61 11.26 7.53
N PRO A 110 3.41 12.35 7.50
CA PRO A 110 3.82 12.99 6.24
C PRO A 110 4.62 12.06 5.32
N TRP A 111 5.21 11.00 5.87
CA TRP A 111 5.98 9.97 5.15
C TRP A 111 5.12 8.95 4.39
N ILE A 112 3.78 8.97 4.54
CA ILE A 112 2.91 7.90 4.03
C ILE A 112 2.97 7.74 2.51
N ASP A 113 3.11 8.84 1.76
CA ASP A 113 3.12 8.80 0.30
C ASP A 113 4.37 8.09 -0.27
N GLU A 114 5.48 8.10 0.48
CA GLU A 114 6.73 7.43 0.14
C GLU A 114 6.73 5.95 0.54
N ARG A 115 6.00 5.60 1.60
CA ARG A 115 6.01 4.25 2.19
C ARG A 115 4.80 3.40 1.82
N ARG A 116 3.74 3.99 1.28
CA ARG A 116 2.57 3.25 0.83
C ARG A 116 2.76 2.70 -0.58
N ILE A 117 2.55 1.40 -0.72
CA ILE A 117 2.57 0.62 -1.95
C ILE A 117 1.11 0.34 -2.34
N PRO A 118 0.55 1.06 -3.33
CA PRO A 118 -0.76 0.73 -3.88
C PRO A 118 -0.68 -0.58 -4.66
N TYR A 119 -1.81 -1.25 -4.85
CA TYR A 119 -1.86 -2.49 -5.62
C TYR A 119 -3.18 -2.65 -6.36
N THR A 120 -3.21 -3.60 -7.27
CA THR A 120 -4.43 -4.08 -7.93
C THR A 120 -4.39 -5.60 -7.90
N ILE A 121 -5.54 -6.22 -7.64
CA ILE A 121 -5.74 -7.65 -7.86
C ILE A 121 -6.64 -7.78 -9.09
N LEU A 122 -6.20 -8.56 -10.07
CA LEU A 122 -6.94 -8.84 -11.29
C LEU A 122 -6.96 -10.34 -11.54
N ASP A 123 -8.14 -10.93 -11.47
CA ASP A 123 -8.36 -12.37 -11.63
C ASP A 123 -7.47 -13.19 -10.66
N GLY A 124 -7.33 -12.72 -9.41
CA GLY A 124 -6.48 -13.32 -8.38
C GLY A 124 -4.98 -13.03 -8.50
N GLU A 125 -4.52 -12.35 -9.55
CA GLU A 125 -3.11 -11.97 -9.72
C GLU A 125 -2.82 -10.58 -9.14
N VAL A 126 -1.71 -10.46 -8.41
CA VAL A 126 -1.36 -9.24 -7.67
C VAL A 126 -0.35 -8.39 -8.43
N TYR A 127 -0.74 -7.15 -8.70
CA TYR A 127 0.09 -6.11 -9.32
C TYR A 127 0.39 -5.01 -8.29
N LEU A 128 1.66 -4.86 -7.92
CA LEU A 128 2.10 -3.77 -7.05
C LEU A 128 2.44 -2.54 -7.89
N HIS A 129 1.93 -1.39 -7.48
CA HIS A 129 2.25 -0.11 -8.12
C HIS A 129 3.51 0.51 -7.49
N PRO A 130 4.23 1.38 -8.22
CA PRO A 130 5.28 2.20 -7.62
C PRO A 130 4.71 3.01 -6.45
N THR A 131 5.52 3.21 -5.41
CA THR A 131 5.17 4.20 -4.38
C THR A 131 5.16 5.59 -5.01
N SER A 132 4.44 6.53 -4.41
CA SER A 132 4.18 7.87 -4.95
C SER A 132 5.42 8.77 -5.00
N VAL A 133 6.63 8.20 -5.06
CA VAL A 133 7.78 8.86 -5.66
C VAL A 133 7.43 9.05 -7.13
N LEU A 134 6.65 10.09 -7.42
CA LEU A 134 6.76 10.76 -8.70
C LEU A 134 8.26 10.97 -8.88
N PRO A 135 8.89 10.49 -9.96
CA PRO A 135 10.20 11.03 -10.30
C PRO A 135 9.97 12.53 -10.30
N SER A 136 10.69 13.25 -9.44
CA SER A 136 10.80 14.69 -9.55
C SER A 136 11.34 14.92 -10.95
N VAL A 137 10.44 15.14 -11.89
CA VAL A 137 10.81 15.64 -13.19
C VAL A 137 11.31 17.03 -12.87
N GLU A 138 12.63 17.17 -12.72
CA GLU A 138 13.30 18.40 -13.07
C GLU A 138 12.95 18.65 -14.54
N ILE A 139 11.78 19.23 -14.78
CA ILE A 139 11.53 19.95 -16.02
C ILE A 139 12.45 21.15 -15.89
N GLY A 140 13.70 20.94 -16.29
CA GLY A 140 14.66 22.00 -16.50
C GLY A 140 13.96 23.04 -17.36
N SER A 141 13.69 24.20 -16.78
CA SER A 141 13.26 25.39 -17.46
C SER A 141 14.43 25.95 -18.29
N ARG A 142 14.90 25.14 -19.23
CA ARG A 142 15.57 25.56 -20.46
C ARG A 142 14.49 25.98 -21.46
N GLU A 143 13.69 26.97 -21.12
CA GLU A 143 12.80 27.66 -22.08
C GLU A 143 12.74 29.18 -21.87
N ASN A 144 13.68 29.77 -21.12
CA ASN A 144 13.78 31.23 -20.97
C ASN A 144 15.08 31.84 -21.50
N LYS A 145 15.75 31.19 -22.46
CA LYS A 145 16.94 31.78 -23.13
C LYS A 145 16.80 32.05 -24.63
N GLU A 146 15.74 31.60 -25.29
CA GLU A 146 15.53 31.85 -26.74
C GLU A 146 14.51 32.97 -27.03
N ARG A 147 13.94 33.63 -26.01
CA ARG A 147 13.08 34.82 -26.20
C ARG A 147 13.79 36.17 -26.02
N LYS A 148 15.11 36.19 -25.80
CA LYS A 148 15.88 37.46 -25.69
C LYS A 148 16.78 37.78 -26.88
N GLU A 149 16.85 36.93 -27.91
CA GLU A 149 17.60 37.23 -29.13
C GLU A 149 16.72 37.68 -30.31
N ASN A 150 15.38 37.57 -30.21
CA ASN A 150 14.47 37.94 -31.31
C ASN A 150 13.76 39.29 -31.15
N ASP A 151 14.05 40.06 -30.10
CA ASP A 151 13.45 41.40 -29.88
C ASP A 151 14.38 42.54 -30.33
N ASN A 152 15.45 42.25 -31.08
CA ASN A 152 16.41 43.24 -31.55
C ASN A 152 16.54 43.32 -33.08
N THR A 153 15.46 43.04 -33.79
CA THR A 153 15.33 43.34 -35.23
C THR A 153 13.88 43.70 -35.49
N PHE A 154 13.54 44.98 -35.37
CA PHE A 154 12.60 45.75 -36.19
C PHE A 154 12.26 47.03 -35.43
N GLU A 155 13.11 48.05 -35.53
CA GLU A 155 12.67 49.44 -35.75
C GLU A 155 13.87 50.26 -36.26
N ASN A 156 13.65 50.85 -37.44
CA ASN A 156 14.41 51.96 -38.00
C ASN A 156 14.07 53.25 -37.27
#